data_AF-A0A5R9CY65-F1
#
_entry.id   AF-A0A5R9CY65-F1
#
_cell.length_a   1.000
_cell.length_b   1.000
_cell.length_c   1.000
_cell.angle_alpha   90.00
_cell.angle_beta   90.00
_cell.angle_gamma   90.00
#
_symmetry.space_group_name_H-M   'P 1'
#
loop_
_entity.id
_entity.type
_entity.pdbx_description
1 polymer ?
#
loop_
_entity_poly.entity_id
_entity_poly.type
_entity_poly.pdbx_seq_one_letter_code
_entity_poly.pdbx_strand_id
1 'polypeptide(L)'
;MYQSKLERILLMKRPTAVVVAFGLLFGLAVSPMETQAASKKTSSYQIVKTKDYSHVYSDKKHAVRLPFHAKSSKTAYMWNKQHTQKLHNLKNYQATTWFLSKSVVLKHGSHKRVYYLVKNTTNSISGYVWRGNLASGYSPKGYQIIKQKWANQSGSYYARYYGQDVKMWNYNHTKVRVHLKNFPGMNWYRTETVVMRHGNKRAVYYYVTGTLRGNGRDVGGYVWHGYLKHGKNPNHTGQNYVPIDDFQGDTDYNQFVKTAKYQKLTKAIADLFPYSKIDYNLSRIAAYNYDAADQSIMSAEDVTPVSTSGYSNIKAFPTIDRYLLKHATWSDAKKLKAVKQLLDEAGYDATKRSNMANYQIGIQIIDNVPDILGQIVANDGDGYANGYAIVIGQTDPTGNSNNNDQSFFFTD
;
A
#
# COMPACT_ATOMS: atom_id res chain seq x y z
N MET A 1 -11.02 -14.24 -1.62
CA MET A 1 -11.17 -14.11 -3.10
C MET A 1 -10.85 -12.70 -3.65
N TYR A 2 -10.34 -11.78 -2.81
CA TYR A 2 -9.98 -10.38 -3.17
C TYR A 2 -8.55 -10.17 -3.73
N GLN A 3 -7.72 -11.22 -3.73
CA GLN A 3 -6.30 -11.15 -4.09
C GLN A 3 -6.02 -10.96 -5.60
N SER A 4 -7.00 -11.15 -6.48
CA SER A 4 -6.75 -11.19 -7.94
C SER A 4 -6.94 -9.85 -8.68
N LYS A 5 -7.61 -8.85 -8.06
CA LYS A 5 -7.92 -7.57 -8.72
C LYS A 5 -6.86 -6.48 -8.49
N LEU A 6 -6.25 -6.44 -7.31
CA LEU A 6 -5.20 -5.46 -6.97
C LEU A 6 -3.84 -5.74 -7.65
N GLU A 7 -3.52 -7.02 -7.94
CA GLU A 7 -2.28 -7.38 -8.67
C GLU A 7 -2.24 -6.85 -10.11
N ARG A 8 -3.38 -6.53 -10.72
CA ARG A 8 -3.42 -5.97 -12.08
C ARG A 8 -3.19 -4.45 -12.14
N ILE A 9 -3.34 -3.74 -11.01
CA ILE A 9 -3.38 -2.27 -11.02
C ILE A 9 -1.99 -1.65 -10.83
N LEU A 10 -1.08 -2.27 -10.07
CA LEU A 10 0.22 -1.65 -9.75
C LEU A 10 1.29 -1.72 -10.86
N LEU A 11 1.10 -2.53 -11.91
CA LEU A 11 2.01 -2.61 -13.07
C LEU A 11 1.38 -2.12 -14.38
N MET A 12 0.14 -1.62 -14.36
CA MET A 12 -0.54 -1.04 -15.53
C MET A 12 -1.18 0.31 -15.21
N LYS A 13 -0.38 1.33 -14.87
CA LYS A 13 -0.81 2.70 -15.18
C LYS A 13 -0.57 2.95 -16.67
N ARG A 14 -1.60 2.71 -17.48
CA ARG A 14 -1.70 3.32 -18.82
C ARG A 14 -1.80 4.85 -18.62
N PRO A 15 -1.11 5.68 -19.40
CA PRO A 15 -1.36 7.11 -19.38
C PRO A 15 -2.75 7.35 -19.96
N THR A 16 -3.72 7.73 -19.13
CA THR A 16 -4.94 8.40 -19.55
C THR A 16 -4.54 9.80 -20.03
N ALA A 17 -4.55 10.00 -21.34
CA ALA A 17 -4.55 11.34 -21.89
C ALA A 17 -5.91 11.95 -21.56
N VAL A 18 -5.95 12.84 -20.56
CA VAL A 18 -7.08 13.73 -20.33
C VAL A 18 -7.00 14.78 -21.43
N VAL A 19 -7.84 14.65 -22.45
CA VAL A 19 -8.12 15.74 -23.38
C VAL A 19 -9.03 16.69 -22.62
N VAL A 20 -8.46 17.76 -22.07
CA VAL A 20 -9.23 18.89 -21.58
C VAL A 20 -9.74 19.63 -22.81
N ALA A 21 -11.02 19.45 -23.13
CA ALA A 21 -11.71 20.29 -24.09
C ALA A 21 -11.94 21.66 -23.45
N PHE A 22 -11.07 22.62 -23.73
CA PHE A 22 -11.38 24.03 -23.52
C PHE A 22 -12.28 24.49 -24.67
N GLY A 23 -13.55 24.73 -24.36
CA GLY A 23 -14.44 25.49 -25.22
C GLY A 23 -13.99 26.94 -25.28
N LEU A 24 -13.79 27.44 -26.49
CA LEU A 24 -13.79 28.86 -26.81
C LEU A 24 -14.62 29.02 -28.09
N LEU A 25 -15.83 29.55 -27.92
CA LEU A 25 -16.63 30.18 -28.96
C LEU A 25 -15.89 31.43 -29.45
N PHE A 26 -15.68 31.57 -30.76
CA PHE A 26 -15.85 32.83 -31.53
C PHE A 26 -15.53 32.59 -33.02
N GLY A 27 -16.42 33.06 -33.90
CA GLY A 27 -16.07 33.56 -35.23
C GLY A 27 -16.07 32.57 -36.40
N LEU A 28 -17.17 32.54 -37.15
CA LEU A 28 -17.26 31.97 -38.49
C LEU A 28 -16.32 32.72 -39.47
N ALA A 29 -15.33 32.00 -39.99
CA ALA A 29 -14.73 32.27 -41.30
C ALA A 29 -14.35 30.91 -41.90
N VAL A 30 -15.22 30.39 -42.78
CA VAL A 30 -14.99 29.14 -43.50
C VAL A 30 -14.02 29.43 -44.64
N SER A 31 -12.73 29.17 -44.42
CA SER A 31 -11.78 28.94 -45.50
C SER A 31 -11.68 27.42 -45.71
N PRO A 32 -11.67 26.90 -46.95
CA PRO A 32 -11.43 25.48 -47.17
C PRO A 32 -9.99 25.16 -46.78
N MET A 33 -9.81 24.68 -45.55
CA MET A 33 -8.56 24.09 -45.12
C MET A 33 -8.47 22.73 -45.80
N GLU A 34 -7.63 22.64 -46.84
CA GLU A 34 -7.21 21.38 -47.41
C GLU A 34 -6.73 20.47 -46.28
N THR A 35 -7.53 19.46 -45.94
CA THR A 35 -7.07 18.33 -45.15
C THR A 35 -6.02 17.60 -45.97
N GLN A 36 -4.75 17.97 -45.77
CA GLN A 36 -3.63 17.12 -46.17
C GLN A 36 -3.76 15.82 -45.38
N ALA A 37 -4.31 14.80 -46.03
CA ALA A 37 -4.24 13.43 -45.56
C ALA A 37 -2.77 13.10 -45.33
N ALA A 38 -2.38 12.93 -44.05
CA ALA A 38 -1.04 12.49 -43.71
C ALA A 38 -0.76 11.17 -44.45
N SER A 39 0.12 11.23 -45.45
CA SER A 39 0.45 10.08 -46.27
C SER A 39 0.91 8.94 -45.37
N LYS A 40 0.21 7.81 -45.44
CA LYS A 40 0.52 6.60 -44.70
C LYS A 40 1.87 6.10 -45.21
N LYS A 41 2.99 6.48 -44.57
CA LYS A 41 4.34 6.08 -45.00
C LYS A 41 4.41 4.56 -45.13
N THR A 42 4.33 4.07 -46.37
CA THR A 42 4.43 2.64 -46.68
C THR A 42 5.85 2.18 -46.36
N SER A 43 5.97 1.20 -45.46
CA SER A 43 7.29 0.70 -45.07
C SER A 43 7.88 -0.14 -46.20
N SER A 44 9.11 0.18 -46.60
CA SER A 44 9.93 -0.65 -47.50
C SER A 44 10.55 -1.86 -46.79
N TYR A 45 10.33 -2.01 -45.48
CA TYR A 45 10.87 -3.10 -44.68
C TYR A 45 9.83 -4.20 -44.45
N GLN A 46 10.27 -5.45 -44.61
CA GLN A 46 9.42 -6.63 -44.42
C GLN A 46 10.05 -7.62 -43.43
N ILE A 47 9.27 -8.09 -42.46
CA ILE A 47 9.70 -9.18 -41.57
C ILE A 47 9.50 -10.50 -42.31
N VAL A 48 10.59 -11.17 -42.66
CA VAL A 48 10.56 -12.43 -43.45
C VAL A 48 10.77 -13.69 -42.61
N LYS A 49 11.23 -13.53 -41.36
CA LYS A 49 11.38 -14.63 -40.40
C LYS A 49 11.26 -14.09 -38.98
N THR A 50 10.59 -14.84 -38.11
CA THR A 50 10.45 -14.50 -36.69
C THR A 50 10.78 -15.72 -35.83
N LYS A 51 11.49 -15.49 -34.73
CA LYS A 51 11.64 -16.42 -33.62
C LYS A 51 11.13 -15.76 -32.35
N ASP A 52 10.16 -16.39 -31.71
CA ASP A 52 9.52 -15.87 -30.51
C ASP A 52 10.25 -16.33 -29.24
N TYR A 53 10.46 -15.38 -28.33
CA TYR A 53 11.05 -15.61 -27.00
C TYR A 53 10.10 -15.12 -25.90
N SER A 54 8.81 -14.91 -26.19
CA SER A 54 7.83 -14.41 -25.22
C SER A 54 7.51 -15.39 -24.08
N HIS A 55 7.64 -16.71 -24.31
CA HIS A 55 7.50 -17.76 -23.29
C HIS A 55 8.48 -17.57 -22.11
N VAL A 56 9.56 -16.84 -22.35
CA VAL A 56 10.57 -16.48 -21.35
C VAL A 56 10.04 -15.46 -20.32
N TYR A 57 8.92 -14.80 -20.59
CA TYR A 57 8.26 -13.84 -19.68
C TYR A 57 7.07 -14.43 -18.92
N SER A 58 6.67 -15.67 -19.22
CA SER A 58 5.38 -16.22 -18.80
C SER A 58 5.53 -17.49 -17.98
N ASP A 59 6.16 -17.40 -16.82
CA ASP A 59 5.67 -18.05 -15.60
C ASP A 59 6.40 -17.49 -14.37
N LYS A 60 5.65 -17.32 -13.29
CA LYS A 60 6.07 -16.67 -12.04
C LYS A 60 7.06 -17.53 -11.22
N LYS A 61 7.76 -18.48 -11.84
CA LYS A 61 8.69 -19.40 -11.15
C LYS A 61 10.02 -19.62 -11.89
N HIS A 62 10.08 -19.51 -13.23
CA HIS A 62 11.31 -19.81 -13.99
C HIS A 62 11.59 -18.90 -15.21
N ALA A 63 11.00 -17.71 -15.32
CA ALA A 63 11.27 -16.77 -16.41
C ALA A 63 12.79 -16.50 -16.65
N VAL A 64 13.41 -17.22 -17.59
CA VAL A 64 14.84 -17.10 -17.96
C VAL A 64 15.05 -15.88 -18.84
N ARG A 65 14.82 -14.67 -18.30
CA ARG A 65 14.95 -13.43 -19.07
C ARG A 65 16.30 -13.42 -19.81
N LEU A 66 16.29 -13.13 -21.11
CA LEU A 66 17.51 -13.03 -21.93
C LEU A 66 17.99 -11.56 -21.95
N PRO A 67 18.91 -11.16 -21.07
CA PRO A 67 19.36 -9.78 -20.96
C PRO A 67 20.34 -9.42 -22.07
N PHE A 68 20.25 -8.17 -22.51
CA PHE A 68 21.16 -7.50 -23.41
C PHE A 68 21.37 -6.07 -22.92
N HIS A 69 22.46 -5.45 -23.34
CA HIS A 69 22.73 -4.03 -23.11
C HIS A 69 23.34 -3.40 -24.37
N ALA A 70 23.39 -2.07 -24.42
CA ALA A 70 24.02 -1.37 -25.52
C ALA A 70 25.51 -1.74 -25.60
N LYS A 71 25.97 -2.23 -26.75
CA LYS A 71 27.35 -2.69 -26.96
C LYS A 71 28.38 -1.57 -26.84
N SER A 72 27.98 -0.33 -27.13
CA SER A 72 28.84 0.85 -27.03
C SER A 72 28.03 2.11 -26.70
N SER A 73 28.72 3.22 -26.45
CA SER A 73 28.13 4.57 -26.32
C SER A 73 27.82 5.23 -27.66
N LYS A 74 28.12 4.60 -28.80
CA LYS A 74 27.84 5.15 -30.12
C LYS A 74 26.32 5.20 -30.38
N THR A 75 25.92 6.10 -31.26
CA THR A 75 24.52 6.24 -31.69
C THR A 75 24.01 4.92 -32.28
N ALA A 76 22.92 4.43 -31.70
CA ALA A 76 22.23 3.24 -32.15
C ALA A 76 20.74 3.40 -31.86
N TYR A 77 19.89 3.19 -32.86
CA TYR A 77 18.46 3.47 -32.72
C TYR A 77 17.64 2.21 -32.44
N MET A 78 16.63 2.40 -31.60
CA MET A 78 15.48 1.52 -31.45
C MET A 78 14.36 2.04 -32.36
N TRP A 79 13.77 1.15 -33.13
CA TRP A 79 12.78 1.47 -34.16
C TRP A 79 11.40 0.92 -33.83
N ASN A 80 10.36 1.54 -34.40
CA ASN A 80 9.02 0.97 -34.42
C ASN A 80 8.97 -0.31 -35.29
N LYS A 81 7.86 -1.04 -35.23
CA LYS A 81 7.70 -2.32 -35.96
C LYS A 81 7.82 -2.15 -37.47
N GLN A 82 7.31 -1.04 -37.99
CA GLN A 82 7.34 -0.69 -39.40
C GLN A 82 8.71 -0.17 -39.86
N HIS A 83 9.67 0.04 -38.94
CA HIS A 83 10.99 0.62 -39.25
C HIS A 83 10.91 1.94 -40.03
N THR A 84 9.92 2.76 -39.69
CA THR A 84 9.70 4.10 -40.27
C THR A 84 10.02 5.22 -39.29
N GLN A 85 10.12 4.91 -37.99
CA GLN A 85 10.34 5.88 -36.93
C GLN A 85 11.37 5.38 -35.92
N LYS A 86 12.31 6.26 -35.57
CA LYS A 86 13.25 6.08 -34.46
C LYS A 86 12.52 6.40 -33.16
N LEU A 87 12.37 5.43 -32.29
CA LEU A 87 11.71 5.59 -30.98
C LEU A 87 12.69 6.11 -29.94
N HIS A 88 13.87 5.51 -29.86
CA HIS A 88 14.88 5.84 -28.85
C HIS A 88 16.30 5.70 -29.42
N ASN A 89 17.25 6.42 -28.82
CA ASN A 89 18.68 6.25 -29.10
C ASN A 89 19.36 5.58 -27.89
N LEU A 90 19.92 4.39 -28.09
CA LEU A 90 20.56 3.57 -27.04
C LEU A 90 21.75 4.25 -26.37
N LYS A 91 22.35 5.26 -27.00
CA LYS A 91 23.39 6.09 -26.36
C LYS A 91 22.89 6.78 -25.08
N ASN A 92 21.58 7.03 -24.99
CA ASN A 92 20.94 7.67 -23.82
C ASN A 92 20.50 6.64 -22.75
N TYR A 93 20.71 5.35 -22.98
CA TYR A 93 20.22 4.25 -22.13
C TYR A 93 21.33 3.25 -21.77
N GLN A 94 22.53 3.77 -21.49
CA GLN A 94 23.73 2.96 -21.24
C GLN A 94 23.62 2.08 -19.98
N ALA A 95 22.86 2.53 -18.98
CA ALA A 95 22.58 1.77 -17.74
C ALA A 95 21.42 0.77 -17.88
N THR A 96 20.69 0.79 -19.00
CA THR A 96 19.48 -0.03 -19.19
C THR A 96 19.83 -1.43 -19.66
N THR A 97 19.28 -2.44 -18.97
CA THR A 97 19.19 -3.80 -19.50
C THR A 97 17.91 -3.96 -20.31
N TRP A 98 18.07 -4.52 -21.49
CA TRP A 98 17.04 -4.84 -22.47
C TRP A 98 16.82 -6.34 -22.48
N PHE A 99 15.57 -6.77 -22.46
CA PHE A 99 15.23 -8.18 -22.45
C PHE A 99 14.64 -8.58 -23.80
N LEU A 100 15.21 -9.61 -24.41
CA LEU A 100 14.79 -10.09 -25.73
C LEU A 100 13.38 -10.69 -25.66
N SER A 101 12.48 -10.22 -26.52
CA SER A 101 11.13 -10.77 -26.69
C SER A 101 10.95 -11.49 -28.02
N LYS A 102 11.52 -10.97 -29.12
CA LYS A 102 11.50 -11.62 -30.43
C LYS A 102 12.79 -11.35 -31.19
N SER A 103 13.22 -12.29 -32.02
CA SER A 103 14.23 -12.06 -33.04
C SER A 103 13.57 -12.12 -34.41
N VAL A 104 13.79 -11.09 -35.23
CA VAL A 104 13.22 -11.01 -36.58
C VAL A 104 14.30 -10.81 -37.62
N VAL A 105 14.13 -11.41 -38.80
CA VAL A 105 14.90 -11.07 -40.00
C VAL A 105 14.10 -10.04 -40.77
N LEU A 106 14.66 -8.84 -40.86
CA LEU A 106 14.06 -7.73 -41.58
C LEU A 106 14.76 -7.58 -42.94
N LYS A 107 13.97 -7.59 -44.01
CA LYS A 107 14.39 -7.44 -45.40
C LYS A 107 14.10 -6.01 -45.88
N HIS A 108 15.05 -5.41 -46.58
CA HIS A 108 14.89 -4.13 -47.28
C HIS A 108 15.62 -4.23 -48.63
N GLY A 109 14.87 -4.28 -49.73
CA GLY A 109 15.42 -4.65 -51.03
C GLY A 109 16.05 -6.06 -50.97
N SER A 110 17.31 -6.19 -51.42
CA SER A 110 18.08 -7.43 -51.34
C SER A 110 18.71 -7.69 -49.97
N HIS A 111 18.77 -6.68 -49.08
CA HIS A 111 19.47 -6.79 -47.80
C HIS A 111 18.58 -7.43 -46.72
N LYS A 112 19.17 -8.31 -45.92
CA LYS A 112 18.54 -8.93 -44.74
C LYS A 112 19.38 -8.65 -43.49
N ARG A 113 18.74 -8.23 -42.41
CA ARG A 113 19.41 -8.03 -41.11
C ARG A 113 18.56 -8.57 -39.97
N VAL A 114 19.22 -9.04 -38.91
CA VAL A 114 18.55 -9.52 -37.70
C VAL A 114 18.34 -8.37 -36.73
N TYR A 115 17.08 -8.19 -36.33
CA TYR A 115 16.66 -7.24 -35.31
C TYR A 115 16.06 -7.97 -34.12
N TYR A 116 16.31 -7.45 -32.93
CA TYR A 116 15.71 -7.90 -31.70
C TYR A 116 14.63 -6.93 -31.25
N LEU A 117 13.42 -7.45 -31.06
CA LEU A 117 12.40 -6.75 -30.27
C LEU A 117 12.79 -6.90 -28.80
N VAL A 118 13.15 -5.79 -28.17
CA VAL A 118 13.58 -5.77 -26.78
C VAL A 118 12.70 -4.87 -25.93
N LYS A 119 12.62 -5.17 -24.63
CA LYS A 119 11.85 -4.42 -23.63
C LYS A 119 12.73 -4.09 -22.43
N ASN A 120 12.54 -2.93 -21.78
CA ASN A 120 13.18 -2.66 -20.49
C ASN A 120 12.50 -3.45 -19.35
N THR A 121 13.04 -3.37 -18.13
CA THR A 121 12.55 -4.13 -16.96
C THR A 121 11.05 -3.98 -16.72
N THR A 122 10.53 -2.76 -16.86
CA THR A 122 9.12 -2.39 -16.61
C THR A 122 8.23 -2.51 -17.84
N ASN A 123 8.76 -2.95 -18.98
CA ASN A 123 8.09 -2.98 -20.29
C ASN A 123 7.59 -1.62 -20.82
N SER A 124 7.98 -0.50 -20.19
CA SER A 124 7.56 0.85 -20.60
C SER A 124 8.31 1.36 -21.84
N ILE A 125 9.46 0.77 -22.17
CA ILE A 125 10.21 1.07 -23.39
C ILE A 125 10.43 -0.23 -24.15
N SER A 126 10.03 -0.23 -25.42
CA SER A 126 10.11 -1.40 -26.29
C SER A 126 10.32 -0.99 -27.75
N GLY A 127 11.05 -1.82 -28.51
CA GLY A 127 11.20 -1.63 -29.95
C GLY A 127 12.27 -2.54 -30.57
N TYR A 128 12.47 -2.36 -31.88
CA TYR A 128 13.38 -3.19 -32.66
C TYR A 128 14.77 -2.56 -32.73
N VAL A 129 15.78 -3.31 -32.30
CA VAL A 129 17.19 -2.90 -32.32
C VAL A 129 17.98 -3.87 -33.18
N TRP A 130 18.85 -3.36 -34.06
CA TRP A 130 19.75 -4.23 -34.82
C TRP A 130 20.66 -5.01 -33.86
N ARG A 131 20.74 -6.34 -34.01
CA ARG A 131 21.39 -7.21 -33.02
C ARG A 131 22.84 -6.82 -32.71
N GLY A 132 23.58 -6.29 -33.69
CA GLY A 132 24.99 -5.95 -33.51
C GLY A 132 25.24 -4.70 -32.65
N ASN A 133 24.19 -3.92 -32.34
CA ASN A 133 24.26 -2.83 -31.37
C ASN A 133 24.07 -3.30 -29.93
N LEU A 134 23.83 -4.60 -29.72
CA LEU A 134 23.60 -5.20 -28.42
C LEU A 134 24.71 -6.18 -28.06
N ALA A 135 25.07 -6.20 -26.78
CA ALA A 135 25.88 -7.24 -26.16
C ALA A 135 25.00 -8.04 -25.20
N SER A 136 25.27 -9.35 -25.09
CA SER A 136 24.52 -10.21 -24.17
C SER A 136 24.89 -9.91 -22.72
N GLY A 137 23.95 -10.14 -21.80
CA GLY A 137 24.13 -9.91 -20.37
C GLY A 137 23.51 -8.61 -19.88
N TYR A 138 23.38 -8.53 -18.55
CA TYR A 138 22.94 -7.34 -17.84
C TYR A 138 23.91 -6.17 -18.03
N SER A 139 23.39 -4.94 -18.12
CA SER A 139 24.22 -3.74 -18.21
C SER A 139 25.11 -3.60 -16.97
N PRO A 140 26.41 -3.30 -17.14
CA PRO A 140 27.33 -3.07 -16.02
C PRO A 140 27.23 -1.65 -15.44
N LYS A 141 26.52 -0.72 -16.10
CA LYS A 141 26.54 0.73 -15.78
C LYS A 141 25.41 1.21 -14.86
N GLY A 142 24.61 0.31 -14.31
CA GLY A 142 23.49 0.67 -13.44
C GLY A 142 23.00 -0.50 -12.61
N TYR A 143 22.06 -0.24 -11.69
CA TYR A 143 21.48 -1.26 -10.85
C TYR A 143 20.57 -2.19 -11.67
N GLN A 144 20.77 -3.50 -11.50
CA GLN A 144 20.05 -4.53 -12.24
C GLN A 144 19.39 -5.51 -11.28
N ILE A 145 18.11 -5.77 -11.46
CA ILE A 145 17.44 -6.87 -10.78
C ILE A 145 17.78 -8.16 -11.52
N ILE A 146 18.57 -9.02 -10.87
CA ILE A 146 19.08 -10.27 -11.46
C ILE A 146 18.37 -11.52 -10.94
N LYS A 147 17.66 -11.41 -9.80
CA LYS A 147 16.76 -12.45 -9.26
C LYS A 147 15.56 -11.78 -8.59
N GLN A 148 14.40 -12.41 -8.68
CA GLN A 148 13.15 -11.94 -8.07
C GLN A 148 12.41 -13.11 -7.41
N LYS A 149 11.70 -12.83 -6.32
CA LYS A 149 10.77 -13.75 -5.68
C LYS A 149 9.55 -12.95 -5.22
N TRP A 150 8.35 -13.40 -5.58
CA TRP A 150 7.08 -12.72 -5.32
C TRP A 150 6.21 -13.47 -4.29
N ALA A 151 5.92 -14.74 -4.54
CA ALA A 151 4.97 -15.52 -3.72
C ALA A 151 5.44 -15.78 -2.28
N ASN A 152 4.46 -15.87 -1.36
CA ASN A 152 4.61 -16.24 0.06
C ASN A 152 5.64 -15.40 0.83
N GLN A 153 5.68 -14.10 0.55
CA GLN A 153 6.61 -13.16 1.19
C GLN A 153 5.93 -11.93 1.80
N SER A 154 4.61 -11.88 1.73
CA SER A 154 3.79 -10.94 2.46
C SER A 154 4.15 -10.91 3.93
N GLY A 155 4.42 -9.71 4.44
CA GLY A 155 4.75 -9.50 5.84
C GLY A 155 4.93 -8.01 6.11
N SER A 156 4.63 -7.63 7.34
CA SER A 156 4.90 -6.29 7.84
C SER A 156 6.38 -6.15 8.20
N TYR A 157 6.95 -4.99 7.88
CA TYR A 157 8.32 -4.62 8.18
C TYR A 157 8.36 -3.17 8.66
N TYR A 158 9.36 -2.86 9.49
CA TYR A 158 9.64 -1.48 9.88
C TYR A 158 11.13 -1.17 9.77
N ALA A 159 11.47 0.12 9.78
CA ALA A 159 12.86 0.55 9.77
C ALA A 159 13.57 0.04 11.04
N ARG A 160 14.64 -0.74 10.86
CA ARG A 160 15.38 -1.36 11.97
C ARG A 160 16.01 -0.32 12.90
N TYR A 161 16.53 0.75 12.32
CA TYR A 161 17.27 1.79 13.01
C TYR A 161 16.48 3.09 12.97
N TYR A 162 15.80 3.41 14.07
CA TYR A 162 15.00 4.64 14.18
C TYR A 162 15.89 5.89 14.00
N GLY A 163 15.37 6.89 13.28
CA GLY A 163 16.09 8.12 12.98
C GLY A 163 17.11 8.03 11.84
N GLN A 164 17.58 6.82 11.48
CA GLN A 164 18.46 6.66 10.32
C GLN A 164 17.73 6.99 9.01
N ASP A 165 18.39 7.72 8.12
CA ASP A 165 17.86 8.06 6.79
C ASP A 165 17.86 6.87 5.83
N VAL A 166 17.02 5.88 6.13
CA VAL A 166 16.80 4.73 5.25
C VAL A 166 16.01 5.19 4.03
N LYS A 167 16.61 5.02 2.85
CA LYS A 167 16.04 5.45 1.56
C LYS A 167 15.33 4.31 0.86
N MET A 168 14.11 4.58 0.41
CA MET A 168 13.37 3.75 -0.54
C MET A 168 13.66 4.23 -1.95
N TRP A 169 14.21 3.36 -2.78
CA TRP A 169 14.63 3.69 -4.14
C TRP A 169 13.65 3.19 -5.19
N ASN A 170 13.67 3.81 -6.37
CA ASN A 170 13.14 3.16 -7.57
C ASN A 170 14.04 2.00 -8.03
N TYR A 171 13.53 1.14 -8.91
CA TYR A 171 14.19 -0.13 -9.27
C TYR A 171 15.61 0.00 -9.85
N ASN A 172 15.93 1.13 -10.47
CA ASN A 172 17.23 1.41 -11.09
C ASN A 172 18.12 2.33 -10.23
N HIS A 173 17.70 2.63 -8.99
CA HIS A 173 18.47 3.44 -8.03
C HIS A 173 18.84 4.85 -8.51
N THR A 174 18.03 5.44 -9.39
CA THR A 174 18.26 6.82 -9.87
C THR A 174 17.46 7.87 -9.12
N LYS A 175 16.44 7.45 -8.33
CA LYS A 175 15.56 8.36 -7.61
C LYS A 175 15.18 7.78 -6.25
N VAL A 176 15.42 8.56 -5.19
CA VAL A 176 14.83 8.31 -3.87
C VAL A 176 13.33 8.62 -3.97
N ARG A 177 12.50 7.65 -3.60
CA ARG A 177 11.05 7.80 -3.54
C ARG A 177 10.57 8.26 -2.18
N VAL A 178 11.16 7.74 -1.10
CA VAL A 178 10.78 8.00 0.29
C VAL A 178 12.01 7.94 1.19
N HIS A 179 12.06 8.85 2.16
CA HIS A 179 12.96 8.80 3.31
C HIS A 179 12.20 8.23 4.50
N LEU A 180 12.50 7.00 4.92
CA LEU A 180 11.71 6.28 5.95
C LEU A 180 11.78 6.97 7.32
N LYS A 181 12.84 7.74 7.60
CA LYS A 181 12.95 8.53 8.85
C LYS A 181 11.81 9.52 9.04
N ASN A 182 11.16 9.97 7.96
CA ASN A 182 10.03 10.89 8.02
C ASN A 182 8.73 10.18 8.43
N PHE A 183 8.76 8.85 8.53
CA PHE A 183 7.63 7.98 8.85
C PHE A 183 8.04 6.92 9.89
N PRO A 184 8.56 7.34 11.07
CA PRO A 184 9.23 6.44 12.00
C PRO A 184 8.30 5.37 12.60
N GLY A 185 7.00 5.66 12.69
CA GLY A 185 6.01 4.72 13.19
C GLY A 185 5.24 3.92 12.14
N MET A 186 5.63 3.99 10.86
CA MET A 186 4.94 3.22 9.81
C MET A 186 5.40 1.77 9.74
N ASN A 187 4.42 0.89 9.53
CA ASN A 187 4.61 -0.44 8.97
C ASN A 187 4.70 -0.36 7.43
N TRP A 188 5.56 -1.17 6.85
CA TRP A 188 5.81 -1.29 5.42
C TRP A 188 5.55 -2.73 4.99
N TYR A 189 4.71 -2.92 3.99
CA TYR A 189 4.34 -4.25 3.53
C TYR A 189 5.29 -4.72 2.43
N ARG A 190 5.97 -5.85 2.64
CA ARG A 190 6.85 -6.43 1.62
C ARG A 190 6.05 -7.25 0.61
N THR A 191 6.28 -7.00 -0.67
CA THR A 191 5.66 -7.77 -1.77
C THR A 191 6.66 -8.51 -2.68
N GLU A 192 7.94 -8.09 -2.68
CA GLU A 192 8.98 -8.70 -3.51
C GLU A 192 10.30 -8.77 -2.74
N THR A 193 11.07 -9.83 -2.97
CA THR A 193 12.50 -9.85 -2.65
C THR A 193 13.29 -9.98 -3.93
N VAL A 194 14.31 -9.13 -4.07
CA VAL A 194 15.17 -9.11 -5.26
C VAL A 194 16.64 -9.19 -4.88
N VAL A 195 17.43 -9.80 -5.76
CA VAL A 195 18.88 -9.62 -5.75
C VAL A 195 19.19 -8.55 -6.79
N MET A 196 19.71 -7.41 -6.34
CA MET A 196 20.20 -6.37 -7.20
C MET A 196 21.71 -6.48 -7.37
N ARG A 197 22.18 -6.18 -8.58
CA ARG A 197 23.60 -6.11 -8.93
C ARG A 197 23.95 -4.69 -9.38
N HIS A 198 25.09 -4.20 -8.91
CA HIS A 198 25.72 -2.98 -9.42
C HIS A 198 27.22 -3.23 -9.59
N GLY A 199 27.71 -3.17 -10.83
CA GLY A 199 29.05 -3.70 -11.18
C GLY A 199 29.17 -5.17 -10.80
N ASN A 200 30.14 -5.49 -9.95
CA ASN A 200 30.39 -6.85 -9.43
C ASN A 200 29.72 -7.12 -8.08
N LYS A 201 29.14 -6.10 -7.44
CA LYS A 201 28.49 -6.23 -6.13
C LYS A 201 27.06 -6.72 -6.29
N ARG A 202 26.61 -7.54 -5.35
CA ARG A 202 25.22 -8.03 -5.24
C ARG A 202 24.70 -7.76 -3.85
N ALA A 203 23.43 -7.37 -3.75
CA ALA A 203 22.77 -7.16 -2.48
C ALA A 203 21.28 -7.52 -2.59
N VAL A 204 20.69 -7.93 -1.46
CA VAL A 204 19.27 -8.25 -1.39
C VAL A 204 18.48 -6.99 -1.06
N TYR A 205 17.37 -6.78 -1.75
CA TYR A 205 16.44 -5.70 -1.49
C TYR A 205 15.04 -6.26 -1.34
N TYR A 206 14.27 -5.61 -0.47
CA TYR A 206 12.83 -5.82 -0.40
C TYR A 206 12.15 -4.71 -1.17
N TYR A 207 11.20 -5.06 -2.03
CA TYR A 207 10.19 -4.11 -2.47
C TYR A 207 9.15 -4.02 -1.37
N VAL A 208 9.04 -2.83 -0.79
CA VAL A 208 8.05 -2.56 0.25
C VAL A 208 7.09 -1.47 -0.22
N THR A 209 5.84 -1.55 0.22
CA THR A 209 4.77 -0.60 -0.06
C THR A 209 4.17 -0.06 1.22
N GLY A 210 3.60 1.13 1.14
CA GLY A 210 2.82 1.71 2.23
C GLY A 210 2.08 2.94 1.75
N THR A 211 1.04 3.29 2.49
CA THR A 211 0.24 4.50 2.28
C THR A 211 0.75 5.57 3.23
N LEU A 212 1.30 6.66 2.70
CA LEU A 212 1.85 7.73 3.54
C LEU A 212 0.71 8.42 4.32
N ARG A 213 0.65 8.16 5.63
CA ARG A 213 -0.30 8.80 6.54
C ARG A 213 0.06 10.29 6.64
N GLY A 214 -0.80 11.18 6.16
CA GLY A 214 -0.45 12.59 5.93
C GLY A 214 -0.94 13.15 4.61
N ASN A 215 -0.96 12.33 3.56
CA ASN A 215 -1.53 12.71 2.25
C ASN A 215 -1.97 11.48 1.47
N GLY A 216 -2.22 10.37 2.19
CA GLY A 216 -2.65 9.03 1.75
C GLY A 216 -1.96 8.48 0.50
N ARG A 217 -0.80 9.03 0.13
CA ARG A 217 -0.13 8.66 -1.11
C ARG A 217 0.43 7.26 -0.97
N ASP A 218 -0.04 6.35 -1.81
CA ASP A 218 0.59 5.05 -1.97
C ASP A 218 1.98 5.20 -2.58
N VAL A 219 2.94 4.65 -1.86
CA VAL A 219 4.34 4.61 -2.27
C VAL A 219 4.85 3.18 -2.19
N GLY A 220 5.85 2.89 -3.01
CA GLY A 220 6.54 1.62 -2.95
C GLY A 220 7.91 1.72 -3.56
N GLY A 221 8.80 0.79 -3.24
CA GLY A 221 10.14 0.83 -3.78
C GLY A 221 11.06 -0.10 -3.03
N TYR A 222 12.33 -0.05 -3.42
CA TYR A 222 13.33 -0.99 -2.96
C TYR A 222 14.12 -0.41 -1.79
N VAL A 223 14.12 -1.16 -0.69
CA VAL A 223 14.93 -0.88 0.51
C VAL A 223 15.86 -2.06 0.73
N TRP A 224 17.12 -1.78 1.06
CA TRP A 224 18.08 -2.84 1.37
C TRP A 224 17.59 -3.63 2.60
N HIS A 225 17.55 -4.95 2.49
CA HIS A 225 16.84 -5.80 3.46
C HIS A 225 17.32 -5.65 4.90
N GLY A 226 18.61 -5.41 5.14
CA GLY A 226 19.14 -5.29 6.51
C GLY A 226 18.81 -3.96 7.19
N TYR A 227 18.24 -2.98 6.49
CA TYR A 227 17.65 -1.78 7.11
C TYR A 227 16.22 -2.00 7.61
N LEU A 228 15.67 -3.20 7.38
CA LEU A 228 14.32 -3.55 7.79
C LEU A 228 14.36 -4.64 8.87
N LYS A 229 13.34 -4.61 9.74
CA LYS A 229 13.04 -5.65 10.71
C LYS A 229 11.64 -6.18 10.42
N HIS A 230 11.50 -7.50 10.44
CA HIS A 230 10.21 -8.16 10.23
C HIS A 230 9.33 -8.02 11.46
N GLY A 231 8.02 -7.87 11.25
CA GLY A 231 7.01 -7.74 12.30
C GLY A 231 6.34 -6.37 12.31
N LYS A 232 5.50 -6.18 13.31
CA LYS A 232 4.80 -4.91 13.57
C LYS A 232 5.74 -3.92 14.25
N ASN A 233 5.63 -2.63 13.93
CA ASN A 233 6.43 -1.57 14.52
C ASN A 233 5.97 -1.27 15.96
N PRO A 234 6.80 -1.46 17.01
CA PRO A 234 6.46 -1.08 18.38
C PRO A 234 6.52 0.44 18.62
N ASN A 235 7.10 1.18 17.68
CA ASN A 235 7.19 2.63 17.78
C ASN A 235 6.07 3.24 16.95
N HIS A 236 5.18 4.00 17.57
CA HIS A 236 4.06 4.65 16.90
C HIS A 236 4.24 6.17 16.76
N THR A 237 5.48 6.66 16.91
CA THR A 237 5.78 8.10 16.82
C THR A 237 5.31 8.67 15.48
N GLY A 238 4.60 9.81 15.56
CA GLY A 238 4.06 10.51 14.40
C GLY A 238 2.87 9.82 13.74
N GLN A 239 2.35 8.73 14.31
CA GLN A 239 1.11 8.11 13.84
C GLN A 239 -0.10 8.80 14.48
N ASN A 240 -1.03 9.29 13.66
CA ASN A 240 -2.31 9.81 14.16
C ASN A 240 -3.27 8.68 14.55
N TYR A 241 -3.14 7.52 13.89
CA TYR A 241 -3.93 6.31 14.10
C TYR A 241 -3.04 5.09 13.84
N VAL A 242 -3.29 4.01 14.56
CA VAL A 242 -2.66 2.70 14.37
C VAL A 242 -3.78 1.65 14.44
N PRO A 243 -3.95 0.79 13.42
CA PRO A 243 -4.90 -0.31 13.48
C PRO A 243 -4.68 -1.20 14.70
N ILE A 244 -5.74 -1.72 15.30
CA ILE A 244 -5.60 -2.55 16.51
C ILE A 244 -4.74 -3.80 16.25
N ASP A 245 -4.83 -4.36 15.05
CA ASP A 245 -4.00 -5.48 14.64
C ASP A 245 -2.53 -5.09 14.33
N ASP A 246 -2.14 -3.82 14.42
CA ASP A 246 -0.74 -3.38 14.28
C ASP A 246 0.00 -3.26 15.63
N PHE A 247 -0.67 -3.46 16.78
CA PHE A 247 0.00 -3.54 18.08
C PHE A 247 0.54 -4.95 18.39
N GLN A 248 1.50 -5.00 19.31
CA GLN A 248 2.15 -6.25 19.75
C GLN A 248 1.64 -6.81 21.09
N GLY A 249 0.75 -6.09 21.79
CA GLY A 249 0.18 -6.51 23.07
C GLY A 249 -0.15 -5.34 23.99
N ASP A 250 -0.48 -5.64 25.24
CA ASP A 250 -0.89 -4.67 26.26
C ASP A 250 0.08 -3.51 26.41
N THR A 251 1.39 -3.79 26.58
CA THR A 251 2.40 -2.76 26.81
C THR A 251 2.46 -1.76 25.65
N ASP A 252 2.45 -2.27 24.42
CA ASP A 252 2.52 -1.47 23.20
C ASP A 252 1.26 -0.61 23.03
N TYR A 253 0.08 -1.23 23.17
CA TYR A 253 -1.19 -0.52 23.03
C TYR A 253 -1.41 0.54 24.11
N ASN A 254 -1.13 0.21 25.37
CA ASN A 254 -1.24 1.16 26.47
C ASN A 254 -0.24 2.32 26.33
N GLN A 255 0.96 2.08 25.82
CA GLN A 255 1.93 3.15 25.55
C GLN A 255 1.43 4.10 24.46
N PHE A 256 0.80 3.56 23.41
CA PHE A 256 0.17 4.37 22.37
C PHE A 256 -0.97 5.22 22.94
N VAL A 257 -1.91 4.63 23.69
CA VAL A 257 -3.02 5.36 24.33
C VAL A 257 -2.50 6.49 25.23
N LYS A 258 -1.40 6.27 25.94
CA LYS A 258 -0.81 7.28 26.83
C LYS A 258 -0.15 8.45 26.10
N THR A 259 0.43 8.22 24.93
CA THR A 259 1.34 9.18 24.28
C THR A 259 0.81 9.78 22.98
N ALA A 260 -0.11 9.11 22.32
CA ALA A 260 -0.62 9.54 21.02
C ALA A 260 -1.55 10.76 21.15
N LYS A 261 -1.43 11.68 20.17
CA LYS A 261 -2.13 12.97 20.15
C LYS A 261 -3.65 12.85 20.24
N TYR A 262 -4.22 11.83 19.60
CA TYR A 262 -5.68 11.62 19.43
C TYR A 262 -6.23 10.54 20.37
N GLN A 263 -5.59 10.29 21.53
CA GLN A 263 -6.02 9.28 22.50
C GLN A 263 -6.46 9.87 23.84
N LYS A 264 -6.65 11.20 23.91
CA LYS A 264 -7.08 11.90 25.13
C LYS A 264 -8.44 11.41 25.64
N LEU A 265 -9.42 11.27 24.75
CA LEU A 265 -10.74 10.73 25.10
C LEU A 265 -10.65 9.28 25.56
N THR A 266 -9.91 8.41 24.84
CA THR A 266 -9.65 7.02 25.23
C THR A 266 -9.13 6.93 26.67
N LYS A 267 -8.11 7.74 26.99
CA LYS A 267 -7.53 7.80 28.33
C LYS A 267 -8.57 8.24 29.36
N ALA A 268 -9.30 9.32 29.09
CA ALA A 268 -10.27 9.87 30.04
C ALA A 268 -11.44 8.91 30.32
N ILE A 269 -11.85 8.11 29.34
CA ILE A 269 -12.87 7.07 29.52
C ILE A 269 -12.31 5.90 30.35
N ALA A 270 -11.08 5.46 30.07
CA ALA A 270 -10.44 4.42 30.86
C ALA A 270 -10.27 4.82 32.33
N ASP A 271 -9.95 6.09 32.59
CA ASP A 271 -9.82 6.65 33.96
C ASP A 271 -11.15 6.63 34.75
N LEU A 272 -12.30 6.36 34.12
CA LEU A 272 -13.59 6.16 34.83
C LEU A 272 -13.69 4.82 35.56
N PHE A 273 -12.75 3.89 35.29
CA PHE A 273 -12.66 2.55 35.87
C PHE A 273 -11.31 2.40 36.61
N PRO A 274 -11.18 2.96 37.82
CA PRO A 274 -9.87 3.17 38.47
C PRO A 274 -9.09 1.89 38.79
N TYR A 275 -9.75 0.73 38.81
CA TYR A 275 -9.13 -0.57 39.11
C TYR A 275 -9.13 -1.53 37.92
N SER A 276 -9.54 -1.08 36.73
CA SER A 276 -9.52 -1.87 35.50
C SER A 276 -8.43 -1.34 34.57
N LYS A 277 -7.66 -2.21 33.93
CA LYS A 277 -6.67 -1.80 32.92
C LYS A 277 -7.24 -1.96 31.51
N ILE A 278 -6.70 -1.20 30.57
CA ILE A 278 -6.93 -1.44 29.14
C ILE A 278 -6.22 -2.73 28.75
N ASP A 279 -6.98 -3.67 28.20
CA ASP A 279 -6.51 -4.96 27.72
C ASP A 279 -6.56 -4.99 26.19
N TYR A 280 -5.43 -5.31 25.57
CA TYR A 280 -5.27 -5.28 24.13
C TYR A 280 -6.18 -6.27 23.40
N ASN A 281 -6.29 -7.51 23.88
CA ASN A 281 -7.09 -8.53 23.21
C ASN A 281 -8.58 -8.23 23.38
N LEU A 282 -8.99 -7.71 24.54
CA LEU A 282 -10.36 -7.24 24.73
C LEU A 282 -10.66 -6.00 23.87
N SER A 283 -9.69 -5.10 23.67
CA SER A 283 -9.80 -3.99 22.71
C SER A 283 -9.93 -4.47 21.26
N ARG A 284 -9.23 -5.55 20.87
CA ARG A 284 -9.44 -6.19 19.56
C ARG A 284 -10.84 -6.76 19.43
N ILE A 285 -11.33 -7.44 20.47
CA ILE A 285 -12.71 -7.94 20.51
C ILE A 285 -13.70 -6.78 20.39
N ALA A 286 -13.49 -5.69 21.13
CA ALA A 286 -14.33 -4.48 21.04
C ALA A 286 -14.41 -3.98 19.59
N ALA A 287 -13.26 -3.80 18.94
CA ALA A 287 -13.14 -3.26 17.60
C ALA A 287 -13.78 -4.11 16.50
N TYR A 288 -13.67 -5.45 16.60
CA TYR A 288 -14.13 -6.36 15.55
C TYR A 288 -15.54 -6.92 15.81
N ASN A 289 -15.99 -7.00 17.07
CA ASN A 289 -17.24 -7.66 17.41
C ASN A 289 -18.33 -6.71 17.93
N TYR A 290 -17.95 -5.51 18.39
CA TYR A 290 -18.86 -4.60 19.10
C TYR A 290 -18.80 -3.16 18.61
N ASP A 291 -18.06 -2.87 17.54
CA ASP A 291 -18.09 -1.54 16.93
C ASP A 291 -19.47 -1.29 16.31
N ALA A 292 -20.17 -0.31 16.87
CA ALA A 292 -21.62 -0.22 16.79
C ALA A 292 -22.17 0.48 15.54
N ALA A 293 -21.35 0.67 14.50
CA ALA A 293 -21.73 1.54 13.40
C ALA A 293 -21.37 0.99 12.02
N ASP A 294 -22.36 0.86 11.15
CA ASP A 294 -22.23 0.68 9.69
C ASP A 294 -21.43 1.80 8.98
N GLN A 295 -20.90 2.79 9.72
CA GLN A 295 -20.14 3.95 9.23
C GLN A 295 -18.82 4.23 9.99
N SER A 296 -18.37 3.33 10.87
CA SER A 296 -17.06 3.45 11.51
C SER A 296 -15.96 3.00 10.54
N ILE A 297 -14.75 3.56 10.65
CA ILE A 297 -13.59 2.99 9.91
C ILE A 297 -13.33 1.52 10.27
N MET A 298 -13.75 1.05 11.45
CA MET A 298 -13.59 -0.35 11.80
C MET A 298 -14.69 -1.24 11.20
N SER A 299 -15.76 -0.67 10.62
CA SER A 299 -16.78 -1.39 9.84
C SER A 299 -16.48 -1.36 8.35
N ALA A 300 -15.60 -2.28 7.93
CA ALA A 300 -15.61 -2.71 6.53
C ALA A 300 -16.76 -3.72 6.33
N GLU A 301 -17.32 -3.80 5.12
CA GLU A 301 -18.34 -4.80 4.71
C GLU A 301 -17.92 -6.27 4.92
N ASP A 302 -16.66 -6.54 5.29
CA ASP A 302 -16.05 -7.86 5.50
C ASP A 302 -15.40 -8.02 6.89
N VAL A 303 -15.89 -7.31 7.93
CA VAL A 303 -15.36 -7.52 9.29
C VAL A 303 -15.73 -8.93 9.76
N THR A 304 -14.71 -9.79 9.87
CA THR A 304 -14.85 -11.13 10.45
C THR A 304 -14.69 -11.01 11.96
N PRO A 305 -15.71 -11.36 12.76
CA PRO A 305 -15.59 -11.36 14.21
C PRO A 305 -14.42 -12.20 14.69
N VAL A 306 -13.73 -11.73 15.73
CA VAL A 306 -12.62 -12.45 16.35
C VAL A 306 -13.11 -13.27 17.55
N SER A 307 -12.38 -14.34 17.87
CA SER A 307 -12.71 -15.18 19.03
C SER A 307 -12.72 -14.38 20.32
N THR A 308 -13.71 -14.64 21.17
CA THR A 308 -13.80 -14.12 22.55
C THR A 308 -13.14 -15.05 23.58
N SER A 309 -12.49 -16.14 23.14
CA SER A 309 -11.77 -17.05 24.03
C SER A 309 -10.77 -16.32 24.91
N GLY A 310 -10.72 -16.68 26.19
CA GLY A 310 -9.93 -15.98 27.21
C GLY A 310 -10.72 -14.91 27.97
N TYR A 311 -11.98 -14.64 27.60
CA TYR A 311 -12.84 -13.66 28.25
C TYR A 311 -14.25 -14.18 28.50
N SER A 312 -14.83 -13.78 29.63
CA SER A 312 -16.23 -14.00 30.01
C SER A 312 -16.87 -12.70 30.49
N ASN A 313 -18.21 -12.71 30.60
CA ASN A 313 -19.00 -11.57 31.06
C ASN A 313 -18.67 -10.28 30.29
N ILE A 314 -18.40 -10.41 28.98
CA ILE A 314 -18.18 -9.26 28.12
C ILE A 314 -19.48 -8.46 28.04
N LYS A 315 -19.43 -7.17 28.39
CA LYS A 315 -20.53 -6.23 28.24
C LYS A 315 -20.14 -5.10 27.31
N ALA A 316 -20.91 -4.89 26.26
CA ALA A 316 -20.76 -3.79 25.33
C ALA A 316 -21.66 -2.59 25.68
N PHE A 317 -21.29 -1.41 25.20
CA PHE A 317 -22.02 -0.16 25.42
C PHE A 317 -22.43 0.53 24.10
N PRO A 318 -23.20 -0.11 23.23
CA PRO A 318 -23.49 0.42 21.89
C PRO A 318 -24.31 1.71 21.87
N THR A 319 -25.03 2.01 22.95
CA THR A 319 -25.68 3.32 23.12
C THR A 319 -24.64 4.43 23.28
N ILE A 320 -23.54 4.17 24.00
CA ILE A 320 -22.42 5.12 24.14
C ILE A 320 -21.73 5.30 22.79
N ASP A 321 -21.39 4.20 22.12
CA ASP A 321 -20.66 4.22 20.85
C ASP A 321 -21.42 5.00 19.77
N ARG A 322 -22.73 4.71 19.58
CA ARG A 322 -23.60 5.45 18.64
C ARG A 322 -23.77 6.91 19.03
N TYR A 323 -23.84 7.22 20.33
CA TYR A 323 -23.95 8.59 20.81
C TYR A 323 -22.68 9.38 20.50
N LEU A 324 -21.51 8.81 20.78
CA LEU A 324 -20.22 9.44 20.47
C LEU A 324 -20.04 9.67 18.97
N LEU A 325 -20.46 8.72 18.13
CA LEU A 325 -20.42 8.87 16.68
C LEU A 325 -21.31 10.02 16.19
N LYS A 326 -22.57 10.07 16.64
CA LYS A 326 -23.50 11.19 16.33
C LYS A 326 -22.96 12.55 16.78
N HIS A 327 -22.10 12.56 17.79
CA HIS A 327 -21.51 13.75 18.40
C HIS A 327 -20.00 13.84 18.18
N ALA A 328 -19.47 13.30 17.06
CA ALA A 328 -18.04 13.24 16.79
C ALA A 328 -17.34 14.63 16.80
N THR A 329 -18.05 15.70 16.46
CA THR A 329 -17.51 17.08 16.47
C THR A 329 -17.43 17.71 17.86
N TRP A 330 -17.95 17.05 18.90
CA TRP A 330 -17.87 17.57 20.26
C TRP A 330 -16.45 17.51 20.83
N SER A 331 -16.17 18.42 21.78
CA SER A 331 -14.94 18.34 22.56
C SER A 331 -14.91 17.11 23.45
N ASP A 332 -13.71 16.60 23.74
CA ASP A 332 -13.48 15.46 24.64
C ASP A 332 -14.21 15.63 25.98
N ALA A 333 -14.25 16.85 26.54
CA ALA A 333 -14.94 17.13 27.80
C ALA A 333 -16.46 16.91 27.71
N LYS A 334 -17.10 17.31 26.61
CA LYS A 334 -18.54 17.09 26.38
C LYS A 334 -18.82 15.60 26.16
N LYS A 335 -18.00 14.92 25.37
CA LYS A 335 -18.09 13.47 25.13
C LYS A 335 -17.94 12.70 26.45
N LEU A 336 -16.93 13.01 27.25
CA LEU A 336 -16.70 12.38 28.55
C LEU A 336 -17.88 12.58 29.52
N LYS A 337 -18.49 13.76 29.53
CA LYS A 337 -19.69 14.02 30.35
C LYS A 337 -20.85 13.12 29.91
N ALA A 338 -21.08 12.97 28.61
CA ALA A 338 -22.12 12.07 28.09
C ALA A 338 -21.80 10.60 28.39
N VAL A 339 -20.55 10.17 28.25
CA VAL A 339 -20.13 8.79 28.61
C VAL A 339 -20.43 8.49 30.07
N LYS A 340 -20.12 9.41 30.99
CA LYS A 340 -20.46 9.23 32.42
C LYS A 340 -21.95 9.03 32.63
N GLN A 341 -22.77 9.92 32.06
CA GLN A 341 -24.22 9.84 32.19
C GLN A 341 -24.77 8.51 31.63
N LEU A 342 -24.33 8.10 30.44
CA LEU A 342 -24.81 6.87 29.79
C LEU A 342 -24.33 5.60 30.49
N LEU A 343 -23.14 5.62 31.11
CA LEU A 343 -22.69 4.54 31.99
C LEU A 343 -23.57 4.42 33.23
N ASP A 344 -23.90 5.55 33.86
CA ASP A 344 -24.75 5.58 35.04
C ASP A 344 -26.18 5.08 34.69
N GLU A 345 -26.75 5.51 33.57
CA GLU A 345 -28.03 5.00 33.03
C GLU A 345 -28.01 3.50 32.71
N ALA A 346 -26.85 2.96 32.32
CA ALA A 346 -26.65 1.54 32.10
C ALA A 346 -26.41 0.73 33.40
N GLY A 347 -26.47 1.38 34.57
CA GLY A 347 -26.26 0.74 35.88
C GLY A 347 -24.78 0.58 36.27
N TYR A 348 -23.87 1.25 35.55
CA TYR A 348 -22.44 1.27 35.83
C TYR A 348 -22.02 2.59 36.42
N ASP A 349 -22.64 3.00 37.54
CA ASP A 349 -22.28 4.23 38.24
C ASP A 349 -20.84 4.24 38.78
N ALA A 350 -20.39 5.37 39.33
CA ALA A 350 -19.03 5.50 39.87
C ALA A 350 -18.70 4.44 40.95
N THR A 351 -19.67 4.08 41.78
CA THR A 351 -19.51 3.07 42.83
C THR A 351 -19.36 1.69 42.23
N LYS A 352 -20.18 1.32 41.24
CA LYS A 352 -20.09 0.06 40.52
C LYS A 352 -18.75 -0.06 39.81
N ARG A 353 -18.33 0.97 39.06
CA ARG A 353 -17.03 0.98 38.35
C ARG A 353 -15.83 0.87 39.29
N SER A 354 -15.93 1.44 40.49
CA SER A 354 -14.88 1.32 41.51
C SER A 354 -14.77 -0.10 42.11
N ASN A 355 -15.79 -0.94 41.96
CA ASN A 355 -15.80 -2.33 42.43
C ASN A 355 -15.45 -3.35 41.34
N MET A 356 -14.96 -2.89 40.18
CA MET A 356 -14.68 -3.73 39.01
C MET A 356 -13.21 -4.14 38.87
N ALA A 357 -12.50 -4.35 40.00
CA ALA A 357 -11.08 -4.70 40.00
C ALA A 357 -10.72 -6.00 39.25
N ASN A 358 -11.70 -6.90 39.05
CA ASN A 358 -11.54 -8.13 38.28
C ASN A 358 -11.99 -8.01 36.80
N TYR A 359 -12.40 -6.82 36.36
CA TYR A 359 -12.72 -6.53 34.95
C TYR A 359 -11.58 -5.79 34.26
N GLN A 360 -11.50 -6.00 32.96
CA GLN A 360 -10.64 -5.31 32.01
C GLN A 360 -11.50 -4.41 31.11
N ILE A 361 -10.87 -3.41 30.51
CA ILE A 361 -11.49 -2.51 29.54
C ILE A 361 -11.00 -2.90 28.15
N GLY A 362 -11.92 -3.22 27.25
CA GLY A 362 -11.66 -3.24 25.82
C GLY A 362 -12.14 -1.94 25.22
N ILE A 363 -11.23 -1.16 24.69
CA ILE A 363 -11.55 0.14 24.10
C ILE A 363 -10.75 0.34 22.82
N GLN A 364 -11.39 0.83 21.76
CA GLN A 364 -10.71 1.44 20.64
C GLN A 364 -11.50 2.66 20.21
N ILE A 365 -10.86 3.83 20.32
CA ILE A 365 -11.45 5.10 19.91
C ILE A 365 -10.57 5.74 18.85
N ILE A 366 -11.20 6.07 17.74
CA ILE A 366 -10.68 6.90 16.67
C ILE A 366 -11.54 8.15 16.72
N ASP A 367 -10.93 9.27 17.10
CA ASP A 367 -11.66 10.51 17.32
C ASP A 367 -10.90 11.69 16.71
N ASN A 368 -11.58 12.43 15.83
CA ASN A 368 -11.04 13.62 15.16
C ASN A 368 -9.67 13.39 14.49
N VAL A 369 -9.44 12.18 13.98
CA VAL A 369 -8.22 11.85 13.24
C VAL A 369 -8.34 12.42 11.82
N PRO A 370 -7.46 13.36 11.40
CA PRO A 370 -7.56 13.96 10.07
C PRO A 370 -7.40 12.90 8.99
N ASP A 371 -8.38 12.83 8.08
CA ASP A 371 -8.31 12.03 6.88
C ASP A 371 -7.80 12.90 5.73
N ILE A 372 -6.52 12.73 5.40
CA ILE A 372 -5.89 13.57 4.38
C ILE A 372 -6.09 12.96 2.97
N LEU A 373 -6.90 11.91 2.79
CA LEU A 373 -7.24 11.36 1.47
C LEU A 373 -8.58 10.62 1.28
N GLY A 374 -9.47 10.54 2.26
CA GLY A 374 -10.67 9.69 2.13
C GLY A 374 -10.33 8.19 2.12
N GLN A 375 -9.18 7.80 2.68
CA GLN A 375 -8.79 6.38 2.82
C GLN A 375 -9.07 5.83 4.22
N ILE A 376 -9.28 6.71 5.19
CA ILE A 376 -9.69 6.35 6.53
C ILE A 376 -11.24 6.47 6.64
N VAL A 377 -11.90 7.17 5.70
CA VAL A 377 -13.36 7.26 5.60
C VAL A 377 -13.84 7.01 4.17
N ALA A 378 -14.59 5.94 3.96
CA ALA A 378 -15.58 5.89 2.88
C ALA A 378 -16.95 6.11 3.52
N ASN A 379 -17.36 7.38 3.59
CA ASN A 379 -18.64 7.92 3.14
C ASN A 379 -18.78 9.36 3.66
N ASP A 380 -18.97 10.27 2.70
CA ASP A 380 -19.62 11.57 2.86
C ASP A 380 -18.76 12.79 3.26
N GLY A 381 -17.49 12.82 2.84
CA GLY A 381 -16.87 14.09 2.41
C GLY A 381 -16.28 15.02 3.48
N ASP A 382 -16.41 14.71 4.77
CA ASP A 382 -15.94 15.59 5.85
C ASP A 382 -14.66 15.09 6.54
N GLY A 383 -13.56 14.94 5.78
CA GLY A 383 -12.15 15.11 6.21
C GLY A 383 -11.60 14.50 7.53
N TYR A 384 -12.35 13.75 8.33
CA TYR A 384 -11.96 13.20 9.63
C TYR A 384 -12.62 11.84 9.87
N ALA A 385 -11.85 10.89 10.38
CA ALA A 385 -12.34 9.57 10.72
C ALA A 385 -12.72 9.45 12.19
N ASN A 386 -13.82 8.73 12.43
CA ASN A 386 -14.33 8.44 13.75
C ASN A 386 -14.75 6.97 13.86
N GLY A 387 -14.59 6.40 15.05
CA GLY A 387 -14.97 5.02 15.38
C GLY A 387 -14.86 4.82 16.88
N TYR A 388 -15.84 4.16 17.47
CA TYR A 388 -15.98 4.03 18.91
C TYR A 388 -16.44 2.62 19.25
N ALA A 389 -15.61 1.90 20.00
CA ALA A 389 -15.97 0.62 20.56
C ALA A 389 -15.51 0.58 22.02
N ILE A 390 -16.46 0.37 22.93
CA ILE A 390 -16.20 0.25 24.36
C ILE A 390 -16.89 -0.99 24.91
N VAL A 391 -16.10 -1.87 25.52
CA VAL A 391 -16.57 -3.03 26.25
C VAL A 391 -15.82 -3.17 27.58
N ILE A 392 -16.42 -3.90 28.50
CA ILE A 392 -15.77 -4.42 29.71
C ILE A 392 -15.87 -5.94 29.68
N GLY A 393 -14.96 -6.65 30.34
CA GLY A 393 -15.02 -8.11 30.43
C GLY A 393 -14.06 -8.65 31.47
N GLN A 394 -14.28 -9.88 31.91
CA GLN A 394 -13.39 -10.57 32.84
C GLN A 394 -12.49 -11.53 32.07
N THR A 395 -11.24 -11.68 32.50
CA THR A 395 -10.38 -12.74 31.96
C THR A 395 -10.91 -14.08 32.41
N ASP A 396 -11.17 -14.98 31.47
CA ASP A 396 -11.59 -16.36 31.72
C ASP A 396 -10.73 -17.32 30.90
N PRO A 397 -9.68 -17.90 31.50
CA PRO A 397 -8.82 -18.88 30.84
C PRO A 397 -9.56 -20.17 30.44
N THR A 398 -10.74 -20.44 31.01
CA THR A 398 -11.53 -21.64 30.71
C THR A 398 -12.32 -21.53 29.41
N GLY A 399 -12.42 -20.31 28.86
CA GLY A 399 -12.99 -20.04 27.54
C GLY A 399 -14.52 -20.10 27.47
N ASN A 400 -15.23 -19.92 28.60
CA ASN A 400 -16.68 -20.01 28.63
C ASN A 400 -17.33 -18.69 28.21
N SER A 401 -17.63 -18.56 26.91
CA SER A 401 -18.19 -17.33 26.32
C SER A 401 -19.71 -17.20 26.48
N ASN A 402 -20.37 -18.12 27.17
CA ASN A 402 -21.84 -18.23 27.19
C ASN A 402 -22.56 -17.00 27.81
N ASN A 403 -21.84 -16.22 28.63
CA ASN A 403 -22.37 -15.01 29.26
C ASN A 403 -21.94 -13.71 28.55
N ASN A 404 -21.26 -13.79 27.42
CA ASN A 404 -20.83 -12.62 26.67
C ASN A 404 -22.02 -11.99 25.95
N ASP A 405 -22.07 -10.66 25.92
CA ASP A 405 -23.12 -9.92 25.23
C ASP A 405 -23.18 -10.34 23.76
N GLN A 406 -24.35 -10.82 23.32
CA GLN A 406 -24.59 -11.28 21.95
C GLN A 406 -25.36 -10.27 21.10
N SER A 407 -25.65 -9.08 21.62
CA SER A 407 -26.48 -8.05 20.97
C SER A 407 -25.97 -7.57 19.60
N PHE A 408 -24.74 -7.92 19.21
CA PHE A 408 -24.13 -7.56 17.92
C PHE A 408 -24.03 -8.71 16.92
N PHE A 409 -24.24 -9.96 17.33
CA PHE A 409 -24.14 -11.12 16.42
C PHE A 409 -25.44 -11.43 15.67
N PHE A 410 -26.51 -10.70 15.98
CA PHE A 410 -27.83 -10.88 15.39
C PHE A 410 -28.38 -9.52 14.95
N THR A 411 -28.03 -9.12 13.74
CA THR A 411 -28.89 -8.23 12.95
C THR A 411 -29.56 -9.10 11.90
N ASP A 412 -30.88 -9.25 12.00
CA ASP A 412 -31.73 -9.78 10.93
C ASP A 412 -31.58 -8.97 9.63
#